data_AF-A0A9P1GQL3-F1
#
_entry.id   AF-A0A9P1GQL3-F1
#
_cell.length_a   1.000
_cell.length_b   1.000
_cell.length_c   1.000
_cell.angle_alpha   90.00
_cell.angle_beta   90.00
_cell.angle_gamma   90.00
#
_symmetry.space_group_name_H-M   'P 1'
#
loop_
_entity.id
_entity.type
_entity.pdbx_description
1 polymer ?
#
loop_
_entity_poly.entity_id
_entity_poly.type
_entity_poly.pdbx_seq_one_letter_code
_entity_poly.pdbx_strand_id
1 'polypeptide(L)'
;MGAGASAESKDIAGKLEEKELKEFLKNMDAETAMKLSKAMDAAGTKGDSMTRAIWLWGEDVAKDFIEETEIQTKVPEKLDGKMLLLGEGEWESEEDKEKVDKLLMKTAYRFAQDQCTSEKPFVPPAALKKRAVWYWDEKFVKEFFEEVFCDEYYEQGGGGSSEDKEKELKTVETPKCDGKKTLMATEGEKLDATAKEWLKTAIGRTTYLLMQDILLN
;
A
#
# COMPACT_ATOMS: atom_id res chain seq x y z
N MET A 1 18.93 29.75 -28.13
CA MET A 1 19.99 29.12 -27.31
C MET A 1 19.44 29.00 -25.91
N GLY A 2 19.12 27.79 -25.46
CA GLY A 2 18.50 27.53 -24.16
C GLY A 2 19.15 26.32 -23.51
N ALA A 3 20.33 26.51 -22.95
CA ALA A 3 20.99 25.57 -22.06
C ALA A 3 21.02 26.24 -20.68
N GLY A 4 20.44 25.63 -19.66
CA GLY A 4 20.48 26.18 -18.31
C GLY A 4 19.87 25.33 -17.20
N ALA A 5 18.74 24.65 -17.42
CA ALA A 5 18.03 24.00 -16.31
C ALA A 5 18.46 22.55 -15.98
N SER A 6 19.27 21.91 -16.82
CA SER A 6 19.58 20.47 -16.73
C SER A 6 20.86 20.12 -15.96
N ALA A 7 21.75 21.08 -15.73
CA ALA A 7 23.04 20.81 -15.08
C ALA A 7 22.97 21.06 -13.57
N GLU A 8 22.32 22.14 -13.14
CA GLU A 8 22.24 22.50 -11.71
C GLU A 8 21.40 21.50 -10.89
N SER A 9 20.35 20.93 -11.47
CA SER A 9 19.48 19.95 -10.80
C SER A 9 20.16 18.58 -10.58
N LYS A 10 21.06 18.18 -11.49
CA LYS A 10 21.88 16.95 -11.31
C LYS A 10 23.00 17.13 -10.29
N ASP A 11 23.52 18.35 -10.15
CA ASP A 11 24.66 18.65 -9.27
C ASP A 11 24.24 18.80 -7.79
N ILE A 12 22.97 19.15 -7.52
CA ILE A 12 22.40 19.22 -6.16
C ILE A 12 22.21 17.81 -5.57
N ALA A 13 21.73 16.84 -6.37
CA ALA A 13 21.54 15.46 -5.91
C ALA A 13 22.86 14.72 -5.59
N GLY A 14 23.97 15.15 -6.20
CA GLY A 14 25.30 14.57 -5.98
C GLY A 14 26.10 15.18 -4.82
N LYS A 15 25.66 16.31 -4.24
CA LYS A 15 26.41 17.07 -3.22
C LYS A 15 25.77 17.11 -1.83
N LEU A 16 24.54 16.60 -1.67
CA LEU A 16 23.89 16.49 -0.37
C LEU A 16 24.42 15.26 0.37
N GLU A 17 25.12 15.46 1.48
CA GLU A 17 25.55 14.36 2.33
C GLU A 17 24.33 13.60 2.87
N GLU A 18 24.47 12.29 3.11
CA GLU A 18 23.38 11.39 3.54
C GLU A 18 22.64 11.90 4.80
N LYS A 19 23.30 12.73 5.61
CA LYS A 19 22.71 13.44 6.76
C LYS A 19 21.80 14.59 6.36
N GLU A 20 22.22 15.41 5.40
CA GLU A 20 21.42 16.53 4.89
C GLU A 20 20.21 16.03 4.10
N LEU A 21 20.36 14.94 3.34
CA LEU A 21 19.24 14.27 2.68
C LEU A 21 18.22 13.73 3.69
N LYS A 22 18.70 13.17 4.81
CA LYS A 22 17.84 12.68 5.90
C LYS A 22 17.15 13.82 6.66
N GLU A 23 17.80 14.96 6.88
CA GLU A 23 17.17 16.13 7.49
C GLU A 23 16.19 16.84 6.54
N PHE A 24 16.50 16.90 5.25
CA PHE A 24 15.62 17.41 4.21
C PHE A 24 14.35 16.57 4.08
N LEU A 25 14.47 15.24 4.07
CA LEU A 25 13.35 14.30 4.08
C LEU A 25 12.52 14.39 5.37
N LYS A 26 13.14 14.75 6.50
CA LYS A 26 12.46 14.89 7.81
C LYS A 26 11.54 16.12 7.88
N ASN A 27 11.81 17.12 7.06
CA ASN A 27 11.12 18.42 7.03
C ASN A 27 10.30 18.64 5.75
N MET A 28 10.14 17.61 4.91
CA MET A 28 9.38 17.70 3.67
C MET A 28 7.87 17.58 3.94
N ASP A 29 7.10 18.54 3.42
CA ASP A 29 5.64 18.42 3.28
C ASP A 29 5.28 17.43 2.15
N ALA A 30 4.03 16.95 2.15
CA ALA A 30 3.56 15.96 1.19
C ALA A 30 3.64 16.44 -0.27
N GLU A 31 3.50 17.75 -0.49
CA GLU A 31 3.62 18.36 -1.82
C GLU A 31 5.06 18.27 -2.36
N THR A 32 6.05 18.48 -1.49
CA THR A 32 7.46 18.35 -1.83
C THR A 32 7.85 16.88 -1.98
N ALA A 33 7.25 15.96 -1.22
CA ALA A 33 7.40 14.51 -1.42
C ALA A 33 6.89 14.04 -2.78
N MET A 34 5.75 14.56 -3.24
CA MET A 34 5.25 14.29 -4.59
C MET A 34 6.15 14.90 -5.67
N LYS A 35 6.67 16.12 -5.47
CA LYS A 35 7.62 16.76 -6.42
C LYS A 35 8.94 16.01 -6.48
N LEU A 36 9.48 15.57 -5.35
CA LEU A 36 10.70 14.76 -5.30
C LEU A 36 10.46 13.41 -5.97
N SER A 37 9.31 12.78 -5.76
CA SER A 37 8.98 11.54 -6.46
C SER A 37 8.84 11.71 -7.96
N LYS A 38 8.19 12.78 -8.44
CA LYS A 38 8.15 13.11 -9.88
C LYS A 38 9.56 13.37 -10.44
N ALA A 39 10.42 14.01 -9.66
CA ALA A 39 11.83 14.21 -10.04
C ALA A 39 12.62 12.89 -10.04
N MET A 40 12.33 11.96 -9.14
CA MET A 40 12.94 10.63 -9.08
C MET A 40 12.46 9.72 -10.22
N ASP A 41 11.18 9.79 -10.57
CA ASP A 41 10.59 9.16 -11.77
C ASP A 41 11.28 9.71 -13.04
N ALA A 42 11.41 11.03 -13.18
CA ALA A 42 12.11 11.67 -14.30
C ALA A 42 13.61 11.34 -14.36
N ALA A 43 14.23 11.01 -13.22
CA ALA A 43 15.63 10.63 -13.12
C ALA A 43 15.88 9.11 -13.27
N GLY A 44 14.84 8.27 -13.36
CA GLY A 44 14.97 6.81 -13.40
C GLY A 44 15.55 6.20 -12.12
N THR A 45 15.37 6.87 -10.98
CA THR A 45 15.96 6.51 -9.67
C THR A 45 14.95 5.95 -8.68
N LYS A 46 13.70 5.76 -9.12
CA LYS A 46 12.68 5.09 -8.32
C LYS A 46 13.14 3.64 -8.11
N GLY A 47 13.52 3.32 -6.88
CA GLY A 47 13.87 1.94 -6.54
C GLY A 47 12.69 1.02 -6.82
N ASP A 48 12.95 -0.21 -7.24
CA ASP A 48 11.92 -1.20 -7.64
C ASP A 48 10.78 -1.34 -6.62
N SER A 49 11.08 -1.12 -5.33
CA SER A 49 10.10 -1.16 -4.24
C SER A 49 9.02 -0.08 -4.32
N MET A 50 9.19 0.99 -5.10
CA MET A 50 8.21 2.07 -5.24
C MET A 50 7.28 1.91 -6.45
N THR A 51 7.44 0.86 -7.24
CA THR A 51 6.62 0.62 -8.45
C THR A 51 5.13 0.52 -8.13
N ARG A 52 4.78 -0.10 -6.99
CA ARG A 52 3.39 -0.30 -6.54
C ARG A 52 2.87 0.81 -5.62
N ALA A 53 3.58 1.93 -5.52
CA ALA A 53 3.12 3.09 -4.79
C ALA A 53 2.05 3.83 -5.61
N ILE A 54 0.77 3.47 -5.40
CA ILE A 54 -0.36 3.94 -6.21
C ILE A 54 -0.44 5.47 -6.25
N TRP A 55 -0.14 6.17 -5.14
CA TRP A 55 -0.17 7.63 -5.07
C TRP A 55 0.83 8.35 -6.00
N LEU A 56 1.74 7.60 -6.64
CA LEU A 56 2.71 8.09 -7.61
C LEU A 56 2.33 7.77 -9.05
N TRP A 57 1.24 7.03 -9.29
CA TRP A 57 0.86 6.64 -10.64
C TRP A 57 0.29 7.82 -11.41
N GLY A 58 0.84 8.03 -12.62
CA GLY A 58 0.23 8.90 -13.62
C GLY A 58 -0.89 8.18 -14.39
N GLU A 59 -1.51 8.91 -15.32
CA GLU A 59 -2.64 8.41 -16.10
C GLU A 59 -2.33 7.11 -16.86
N ASP A 60 -1.14 7.01 -17.46
CA ASP A 60 -0.75 5.82 -18.24
C ASP A 60 -0.70 4.56 -17.37
N VAL A 61 -0.05 4.62 -16.20
CA VAL A 61 0.09 3.47 -15.30
C VAL A 61 -1.25 3.09 -14.68
N ALA A 62 -2.07 4.08 -14.30
CA ALA A 62 -3.41 3.85 -13.78
C ALA A 62 -4.32 3.20 -14.82
N LYS A 63 -4.18 3.59 -16.09
CA LYS A 63 -4.92 3.00 -17.19
C LYS A 63 -4.46 1.57 -17.48
N ASP A 64 -3.16 1.33 -17.59
CA ASP A 64 -2.60 -0.02 -17.77
C ASP A 64 -3.08 -0.96 -16.65
N PHE A 65 -3.06 -0.48 -15.39
CA PHE A 65 -3.58 -1.22 -14.25
C PHE A 65 -5.06 -1.58 -14.38
N ILE A 66 -5.89 -0.70 -14.95
CA ILE A 66 -7.31 -0.99 -15.18
C ILE A 66 -7.50 -1.92 -16.37
N GLU A 67 -6.70 -1.81 -17.42
CA GLU A 67 -6.77 -2.72 -18.56
C GLU A 67 -6.40 -4.17 -18.18
N GLU A 68 -5.60 -4.36 -17.12
CA GLU A 68 -5.36 -5.67 -16.51
C GLU A 68 -6.60 -6.27 -15.80
N THR A 69 -7.69 -5.50 -15.69
CA THR A 69 -8.92 -5.91 -15.01
C THR A 69 -10.00 -6.32 -16.02
N GLU A 70 -10.83 -7.30 -15.66
CA GLU A 70 -11.97 -7.73 -16.48
C GLU A 70 -13.16 -6.74 -16.37
N ILE A 71 -12.89 -5.43 -16.36
CA ILE A 71 -13.93 -4.40 -16.40
C ILE A 71 -14.58 -4.42 -17.77
N GLN A 72 -15.91 -4.40 -17.78
CA GLN A 72 -16.71 -4.47 -19.00
C GLN A 72 -17.27 -3.12 -19.43
N THR A 73 -17.24 -2.12 -18.54
CA THR A 73 -17.78 -0.78 -18.78
C THR A 73 -16.70 0.22 -19.21
N LYS A 74 -17.11 1.43 -19.60
CA LYS A 74 -16.16 2.46 -20.04
C LYS A 74 -15.30 2.92 -18.86
N VAL A 75 -13.99 2.81 -19.02
CA VAL A 75 -13.00 3.33 -18.06
C VAL A 75 -12.96 4.86 -18.15
N PRO A 76 -12.89 5.58 -17.01
CA PRO A 76 -12.72 7.04 -17.02
C PRO A 76 -11.50 7.47 -17.84
N GLU A 77 -11.66 8.45 -18.73
CA GLU A 77 -10.59 8.87 -19.66
C GLU A 77 -9.42 9.57 -18.96
N LYS A 78 -9.67 10.18 -17.81
CA LYS A 78 -8.66 10.85 -16.98
C LYS A 78 -8.70 10.25 -15.60
N LEU A 79 -7.81 9.30 -15.36
CA LEU A 79 -7.72 8.64 -14.07
C LEU A 79 -6.24 8.46 -13.73
N ASP A 80 -5.82 9.04 -12.61
CA ASP A 80 -4.48 8.85 -12.06
C ASP A 80 -4.56 8.05 -10.75
N GLY A 81 -3.40 7.74 -10.17
CA GLY A 81 -3.32 7.01 -8.91
C GLY A 81 -4.00 7.70 -7.73
N LYS A 82 -4.05 9.04 -7.73
CA LYS A 82 -4.73 9.81 -6.68
C LYS A 82 -6.24 9.63 -6.80
N MET A 83 -6.79 9.78 -8.00
CA MET A 83 -8.22 9.60 -8.26
C MET A 83 -8.66 8.16 -7.96
N LEU A 84 -7.82 7.17 -8.27
CA LEU A 84 -8.03 5.78 -7.89
C LEU A 84 -8.10 5.61 -6.37
N LEU A 85 -7.12 6.13 -5.63
CA LEU A 85 -7.08 6.02 -4.17
C LEU A 85 -8.25 6.72 -3.49
N LEU A 86 -8.72 7.85 -4.02
CA LEU A 86 -9.80 8.63 -3.43
C LEU A 86 -11.19 8.21 -3.94
N GLY A 87 -11.27 7.26 -4.88
CA GLY A 87 -12.53 6.80 -5.47
C GLY A 87 -13.24 7.88 -6.29
N GLU A 88 -12.49 8.84 -6.84
CA GLU A 88 -13.00 10.03 -7.55
C GLU A 88 -13.28 9.78 -9.04
N GLY A 89 -13.10 8.55 -9.53
CA GLY A 89 -13.40 8.17 -10.91
C GLY A 89 -14.91 8.17 -11.21
N GLU A 90 -15.30 8.63 -12.41
CA GLU A 90 -16.67 8.53 -12.92
C GLU A 90 -16.95 7.10 -13.42
N TRP A 91 -17.26 6.19 -12.49
CA TRP A 91 -17.56 4.79 -12.82
C TRP A 91 -19.01 4.63 -13.30
N GLU A 92 -19.19 3.89 -14.40
CA GLU A 92 -20.54 3.55 -14.90
C GLU A 92 -21.22 2.43 -14.08
N SER A 93 -20.42 1.59 -13.42
CA SER A 93 -20.88 0.46 -12.62
C SER A 93 -20.19 0.42 -11.26
N GLU A 94 -20.99 0.37 -10.19
CA GLU A 94 -20.48 0.14 -8.82
C GLU A 94 -19.78 -1.22 -8.70
N GLU A 95 -20.21 -2.24 -9.46
CA GLU A 95 -19.55 -3.55 -9.46
C GLU A 95 -18.11 -3.47 -10.00
N ASP A 96 -17.89 -2.65 -11.03
CA ASP A 96 -16.56 -2.46 -11.60
C ASP A 96 -15.68 -1.61 -10.70
N LYS A 97 -16.25 -0.61 -10.04
CA LYS A 97 -15.59 0.14 -8.97
C LYS A 97 -15.14 -0.78 -7.83
N GLU A 98 -16.00 -1.68 -7.36
CA GLU A 98 -15.65 -2.66 -6.33
C GLU A 98 -14.53 -3.62 -6.77
N LYS A 99 -14.49 -4.02 -8.05
CA LYS A 99 -13.40 -4.85 -8.59
C LYS A 99 -12.07 -4.09 -8.56
N VAL A 100 -12.08 -2.82 -8.95
CA VAL A 100 -10.90 -1.95 -8.91
C VAL A 100 -10.43 -1.75 -7.48
N ASP A 101 -11.32 -1.44 -6.54
CA ASP A 101 -10.99 -1.29 -5.12
C ASP A 101 -10.33 -2.56 -4.55
N LYS A 102 -10.86 -3.74 -4.88
CA LYS A 102 -10.26 -5.03 -4.50
C LYS A 102 -8.85 -5.21 -5.06
N LEU A 103 -8.60 -4.78 -6.30
CA LEU A 103 -7.28 -4.86 -6.93
C LEU A 103 -6.31 -3.83 -6.38
N LEU A 104 -6.78 -2.62 -6.04
CA LEU A 104 -5.98 -1.60 -5.37
C LEU A 104 -5.53 -2.10 -3.98
N MET A 105 -6.43 -2.76 -3.22
CA MET A 105 -6.06 -3.40 -1.96
C MET A 105 -5.02 -4.51 -2.13
N LYS A 106 -5.14 -5.35 -3.17
CA LYS A 106 -4.12 -6.36 -3.50
C LYS A 106 -2.78 -5.72 -3.89
N THR A 107 -2.83 -4.61 -4.62
CA THR A 107 -1.63 -3.84 -5.00
C THR A 107 -0.97 -3.22 -3.77
N ALA A 108 -1.75 -2.69 -2.84
CA ALA A 108 -1.25 -2.16 -1.58
C ALA A 108 -0.62 -3.25 -0.71
N TYR A 109 -1.23 -4.45 -0.65
CA TYR A 109 -0.62 -5.61 -0.01
C TYR A 109 0.75 -5.94 -0.63
N ARG A 110 0.80 -6.01 -1.95
CA ARG A 110 2.03 -6.27 -2.72
C ARG A 110 3.10 -5.18 -2.51
N PHE A 111 2.69 -3.92 -2.42
CA PHE A 111 3.59 -2.82 -2.06
C PHE A 111 4.22 -3.04 -0.68
N ALA A 112 3.43 -3.48 0.32
CA ALA A 112 3.95 -3.81 1.64
C ALA A 112 4.98 -4.96 1.58
N GLN A 113 4.73 -6.00 0.76
CA GLN A 113 5.70 -7.07 0.51
C GLN A 113 7.01 -6.52 -0.06
N ASP A 114 6.93 -5.61 -1.05
CA ASP A 114 8.11 -4.99 -1.66
C ASP A 114 8.90 -4.15 -0.63
N GLN A 115 8.22 -3.47 0.29
CA GLN A 115 8.90 -2.72 1.36
C GLN A 115 9.58 -3.65 2.37
N CYS A 116 9.04 -4.84 2.61
CA CYS A 116 9.66 -5.78 3.54
C CYS A 116 11.02 -6.29 3.05
N THR A 117 11.14 -6.51 1.73
CA THR A 117 12.35 -7.02 1.06
C THR A 117 13.29 -5.93 0.55
N SER A 118 12.83 -4.68 0.45
CA SER A 118 13.65 -3.54 0.04
C SER A 118 14.80 -3.25 1.01
N GLU A 119 15.98 -2.96 0.46
CA GLU A 119 17.13 -2.45 1.24
C GLU A 119 16.85 -1.05 1.81
N LYS A 120 16.03 -0.26 1.13
CA LYS A 120 15.66 1.11 1.50
C LYS A 120 14.15 1.26 1.49
N PRO A 121 13.45 0.72 2.51
CA PRO A 121 12.00 0.80 2.58
C PRO A 121 11.54 2.26 2.72
N PHE A 122 10.38 2.56 2.15
CA PHE A 122 9.72 3.84 2.29
C PHE A 122 9.50 4.16 3.77
N VAL A 123 9.85 5.38 4.19
CA VAL A 123 9.63 5.89 5.55
C VAL A 123 8.42 6.83 5.48
N PRO A 124 7.23 6.41 5.98
CA PRO A 124 6.07 7.30 5.99
C PRO A 124 6.24 8.41 7.05
N PRO A 125 5.44 9.49 6.95
CA PRO A 125 5.32 10.47 8.03
C PRO A 125 5.04 9.83 9.39
N ALA A 126 5.57 10.42 10.47
CA ALA A 126 5.51 9.83 11.81
C ALA A 126 4.08 9.49 12.27
N ALA A 127 3.10 10.34 11.94
CA ALA A 127 1.69 10.13 12.26
C ALA A 127 1.09 8.90 11.56
N LEU A 128 1.64 8.50 10.42
CA LEU A 128 1.15 7.42 9.57
C LEU A 128 1.96 6.12 9.72
N LYS A 129 3.09 6.15 10.45
CA LYS A 129 3.99 5.01 10.62
C LYS A 129 3.30 3.75 11.16
N LYS A 130 2.24 3.92 11.96
CA LYS A 130 1.40 2.82 12.46
C LYS A 130 0.72 2.01 11.35
N ARG A 131 0.57 2.55 10.13
CA ARG A 131 -0.02 1.84 8.98
C ARG A 131 1.02 1.18 8.07
N ALA A 132 2.30 1.43 8.29
CA ALA A 132 3.38 0.82 7.51
C ALA A 132 3.81 -0.51 8.14
N VAL A 133 3.26 -1.60 7.61
CA VAL A 133 3.44 -2.95 8.15
C VAL A 133 4.92 -3.35 8.29
N TRP A 134 5.79 -2.93 7.38
CA TRP A 134 7.23 -3.21 7.44
C TRP A 134 7.98 -2.52 8.59
N TYR A 135 7.32 -1.67 9.39
CA TYR A 135 7.84 -1.06 10.61
C TYR A 135 7.18 -1.58 11.90
N TRP A 136 6.23 -2.50 11.81
CA TRP A 136 5.56 -3.01 13.01
C TRP A 136 6.51 -3.85 13.86
N ASP A 137 6.46 -3.59 15.17
CA ASP A 137 7.07 -4.46 16.17
C ASP A 137 6.11 -5.60 16.54
N GLU A 138 6.59 -6.53 17.37
CA GLU A 138 5.80 -7.69 17.83
C GLU A 138 4.53 -7.27 18.57
N LYS A 139 4.58 -6.15 19.30
CA LYS A 139 3.43 -5.65 20.05
C LYS A 139 2.32 -5.21 19.09
N PHE A 140 2.66 -4.45 18.05
CA PHE A 140 1.69 -3.97 17.08
C PHE A 140 1.13 -5.12 16.23
N VAL A 141 1.98 -6.08 15.85
CA VAL A 141 1.52 -7.30 15.17
C VAL A 141 0.50 -8.04 16.03
N LYS A 142 0.74 -8.13 17.34
CA LYS A 142 -0.21 -8.76 18.27
C LYS A 142 -1.55 -8.03 18.32
N GLU A 143 -1.52 -6.72 18.56
CA GLU A 143 -2.74 -5.90 18.58
C GLU A 143 -3.53 -6.03 17.27
N PHE A 144 -2.83 -6.04 16.13
CA PHE A 144 -3.46 -6.23 14.82
C PHE A 144 -4.07 -7.62 14.63
N PHE A 145 -3.41 -8.69 15.07
CA PHE A 145 -3.99 -10.04 15.01
C PHE A 145 -5.22 -10.17 15.90
N GLU A 146 -5.19 -9.58 17.10
CA GLU A 146 -6.35 -9.54 17.98
C GLU A 146 -7.52 -8.76 17.35
N GLU A 147 -7.25 -7.70 16.59
CA GLU A 147 -8.27 -6.95 15.84
C GLU A 147 -8.83 -7.75 14.64
N VAL A 148 -7.96 -8.39 13.85
CA VAL A 148 -8.37 -9.15 12.65
C VAL A 148 -9.12 -10.44 12.98
N PHE A 149 -8.74 -11.09 14.08
CA PHE A 149 -9.27 -12.39 14.49
C PHE A 149 -10.17 -12.29 15.73
N CYS A 150 -10.69 -11.12 16.09
CA CYS A 150 -11.70 -11.02 17.13
C CYS A 150 -12.99 -11.72 16.72
N ASP A 151 -13.74 -12.23 17.70
CA ASP A 151 -14.94 -13.05 17.50
C ASP A 151 -16.00 -12.37 16.59
N GLU A 152 -16.07 -11.03 16.56
CA GLU A 152 -17.01 -10.27 15.72
C GLU A 152 -16.65 -10.27 14.22
N TYR A 153 -15.36 -10.40 13.85
CA TYR A 153 -14.95 -10.40 12.43
C TYR A 153 -15.34 -11.70 11.71
N TYR A 154 -15.51 -12.79 12.47
CA TYR A 154 -15.93 -14.10 11.95
C TYR A 154 -17.39 -14.12 11.47
N GLU A 155 -18.26 -13.25 12.00
CA GLU A 155 -19.68 -13.22 11.64
C GLU A 155 -19.95 -12.45 10.33
N GLN A 156 -19.08 -11.51 9.94
CA GLN A 156 -19.32 -10.66 8.75
C GLN A 156 -18.66 -11.17 7.45
N GLY A 157 -17.65 -12.04 7.52
CA GLY A 157 -16.91 -12.53 6.35
C GLY A 157 -17.41 -13.85 5.74
N GLY A 158 -18.37 -14.53 6.38
CA GLY A 158 -18.94 -15.78 5.92
C GLY A 158 -20.33 -15.58 5.36
N GLY A 159 -20.46 -15.41 4.04
CA GLY A 159 -21.73 -15.51 3.32
C GLY A 159 -22.30 -16.93 3.36
N GLY A 160 -22.68 -17.40 4.54
CA GLY A 160 -23.26 -18.71 4.79
C GLY A 160 -24.42 -18.55 5.75
N SER A 161 -25.62 -18.79 5.22
CA SER A 161 -26.88 -18.97 5.94
C SER A 161 -26.68 -19.53 7.35
N SER A 162 -27.32 -18.86 8.30
CA SER A 162 -27.49 -19.27 9.68
C SER A 162 -28.23 -20.61 9.74
N GLU A 163 -27.53 -21.72 9.61
CA GLU A 163 -27.95 -23.04 10.08
C GLU A 163 -26.73 -23.97 9.97
N ASP A 164 -26.36 -24.54 11.12
CA ASP A 164 -25.35 -25.59 11.29
C ASP A 164 -23.91 -25.24 10.92
N LYS A 165 -23.22 -24.54 11.84
CA LYS A 165 -21.79 -24.75 12.07
C LYS A 165 -21.38 -24.21 13.43
N GLU A 166 -21.41 -25.11 14.42
CA GLU A 166 -20.54 -25.06 15.60
C GLU A 166 -19.09 -25.17 15.09
N LYS A 167 -18.57 -24.10 14.49
CA LYS A 167 -17.16 -24.04 14.11
C LYS A 167 -16.40 -23.78 15.40
N GLU A 168 -15.68 -24.80 15.86
CA GLU A 168 -14.61 -24.64 16.85
C GLU A 168 -13.84 -23.36 16.52
N LEU A 169 -13.95 -22.36 17.41
CA LEU A 169 -13.12 -21.17 17.43
C LEU A 169 -11.67 -21.62 17.56
N LYS A 170 -11.00 -21.85 16.42
CA LYS A 170 -9.56 -22.08 16.42
C LYS A 170 -8.93 -20.76 16.79
N THR A 171 -8.54 -20.65 18.06
CA THR A 171 -7.73 -19.55 18.56
C THR A 171 -6.47 -19.47 17.70
N VAL A 172 -6.40 -18.46 16.83
CA VAL A 172 -5.20 -18.24 16.01
C VAL A 172 -4.14 -17.73 16.98
N GLU A 173 -3.15 -18.56 17.30
CA GLU A 173 -2.03 -18.12 18.12
C GLU A 173 -1.34 -16.94 17.44
N THR A 174 -1.29 -15.80 18.13
CA THR A 174 -0.57 -14.64 17.64
C THR A 174 0.92 -15.00 17.45
N PRO A 175 1.47 -14.80 16.26
CA PRO A 175 2.88 -15.07 16.04
C PRO A 175 3.73 -14.03 16.79
N LYS A 176 4.75 -14.51 17.51
CA LYS A 176 5.80 -13.67 18.10
C LYS A 176 6.76 -13.20 17.01
N CYS A 177 6.32 -12.26 16.18
CA CYS A 177 7.10 -11.77 15.06
C CYS A 177 6.84 -10.30 14.75
N ASP A 178 7.80 -9.66 14.08
CA ASP A 178 7.67 -8.31 13.54
C ASP A 178 6.83 -8.31 12.25
N GLY A 179 6.40 -7.13 11.82
CA GLY A 179 5.52 -7.01 10.64
C GLY A 179 6.14 -7.53 9.34
N LYS A 180 7.47 -7.53 9.21
CA LYS A 180 8.14 -8.13 8.04
C LYS A 180 7.95 -9.65 8.05
N LYS A 181 8.17 -10.29 9.19
CA LYS A 181 7.94 -11.73 9.36
C LYS A 181 6.47 -12.09 9.26
N THR A 182 5.54 -11.23 9.71
CA THR A 182 4.10 -11.41 9.51
C THR A 182 3.73 -11.47 8.04
N LEU A 183 4.22 -10.52 7.23
CA LEU A 183 3.99 -10.46 5.78
C LEU A 183 4.60 -11.65 5.02
N MET A 184 5.68 -12.23 5.53
CA MET A 184 6.28 -13.44 4.96
C MET A 184 5.60 -14.73 5.49
N ALA A 185 5.01 -14.69 6.68
CA ALA A 185 4.32 -15.81 7.31
C ALA A 185 2.90 -16.04 6.77
N THR A 186 2.27 -15.05 6.12
CA THR A 186 1.02 -15.24 5.34
C THR A 186 1.19 -16.32 4.25
N GLU A 187 2.42 -16.62 3.84
CA GLU A 187 2.73 -17.67 2.87
C GLU A 187 3.13 -19.02 3.52
N GLY A 188 3.42 -19.04 4.83
CA GLY A 188 3.87 -20.23 5.56
C GLY A 188 2.75 -21.20 5.98
N GLU A 189 3.09 -22.40 6.46
CA GLU A 189 2.11 -23.48 6.73
C GLU A 189 1.29 -23.32 8.03
N LYS A 190 1.59 -22.33 8.87
CA LYS A 190 1.01 -22.21 10.22
C LYS A 190 -0.44 -21.69 10.26
N LEU A 191 -0.89 -21.04 9.19
CA LEU A 191 -2.24 -20.49 9.06
C LEU A 191 -3.01 -21.28 8.01
N ASP A 192 -4.29 -21.54 8.25
CA ASP A 192 -5.16 -22.11 7.22
C ASP A 192 -5.44 -21.08 6.11
N ALA A 193 -5.96 -21.56 4.97
CA ALA A 193 -6.18 -20.73 3.79
C ALA A 193 -7.10 -19.54 4.04
N THR A 194 -8.10 -19.69 4.93
CA THR A 194 -9.04 -18.61 5.27
C THR A 194 -8.35 -17.52 6.07
N ALA A 195 -7.63 -17.92 7.13
CA ALA A 195 -6.87 -16.99 7.96
C ALA A 195 -5.80 -16.24 7.16
N LYS A 196 -5.16 -16.90 6.19
CA LYS A 196 -4.23 -16.26 5.25
C LYS A 196 -4.89 -15.19 4.41
N GLU A 197 -6.03 -15.47 3.80
CA GLU A 197 -6.74 -14.51 2.95
C GLU A 197 -7.25 -13.31 3.75
N TRP A 198 -7.74 -13.52 4.97
CA TRP A 198 -8.12 -12.42 5.86
C TRP A 198 -6.94 -11.55 6.24
N LEU A 199 -5.82 -12.16 6.63
CA LEU A 199 -4.62 -11.42 6.98
C LEU A 199 -4.08 -10.62 5.79
N LYS A 200 -4.06 -11.21 4.58
CA LYS A 200 -3.71 -10.48 3.34
C LYS A 200 -4.63 -9.30 3.08
N THR A 201 -5.94 -9.51 3.24
CA THR A 201 -6.96 -8.45 3.03
C THR A 201 -6.78 -7.33 4.04
N ALA A 202 -6.59 -7.65 5.32
CA ALA A 202 -6.41 -6.67 6.38
C ALA A 202 -5.11 -5.88 6.19
N ILE A 203 -3.99 -6.54 5.85
CA ILE A 203 -2.72 -5.86 5.56
C ILE A 203 -2.84 -4.97 4.31
N GLY A 204 -3.49 -5.47 3.26
CA GLY A 204 -3.77 -4.72 2.04
C GLY A 204 -4.58 -3.47 2.33
N ARG A 205 -5.65 -3.59 3.12
CA ARG A 205 -6.49 -2.46 3.56
C ARG A 205 -5.70 -1.46 4.41
N THR A 206 -4.93 -1.92 5.39
CA THR A 206 -4.13 -1.03 6.25
C THR A 206 -3.09 -0.25 5.43
N THR A 207 -2.45 -0.92 4.47
CA THR A 207 -1.49 -0.28 3.57
C THR A 207 -2.19 0.66 2.58
N TYR A 208 -3.37 0.31 2.10
CA TYR A 208 -4.18 1.17 1.25
C TYR A 208 -4.57 2.47 1.97
N LEU A 209 -4.99 2.38 3.23
CA LEU A 209 -5.27 3.54 4.09
C LEU A 209 -4.01 4.41 4.31
N LEU A 210 -2.82 3.81 4.40
CA LEU A 210 -1.57 4.57 4.43
C LEU A 210 -1.42 5.41 3.14
N MET A 211 -1.67 4.81 1.97
CA MET A 211 -1.55 5.53 0.70
C MET A 211 -2.55 6.68 0.59
N GLN A 212 -3.78 6.49 1.05
CA GLN A 212 -4.78 7.56 1.12
C GLN A 212 -4.37 8.66 2.09
N ASP A 213 -3.93 8.30 3.30
CA ASP A 213 -3.53 9.29 4.31
C ASP A 213 -2.32 10.12 3.85
N ILE A 214 -1.41 9.55 3.04
CA ILE A 214 -0.29 10.30 2.44
C ILE A 214 -0.79 11.42 1.52
N LEU A 215 -1.93 11.25 0.85
CA LEU A 215 -2.49 12.25 -0.06
C LEU A 215 -3.28 13.36 0.67
N LEU A 216 -3.76 13.07 1.89
CA LEU A 216 -4.63 13.95 2.66
C LEU A 216 -3.89 14.77 3.73
N ASN A 217 -2.63 14.47 3.99
CA ASN A 217 -1.72 15.25 4.84
C ASN A 217 -0.80 16.13 4.00
#